data_AF-A0A5R2MXP4-F1
#
_entry.id   AF-A0A5R2MXP4-F1
#
_cell.length_a   1.000
_cell.length_b   1.000
_cell.length_c   1.000
_cell.angle_alpha   90.00
_cell.angle_beta   90.00
_cell.angle_gamma   90.00
#
_symmetry.space_group_name_H-M   'P 1'
#
loop_
_entity.id
_entity.type
_entity.pdbx_description
1 polymer ?
#
loop_
_entity_poly.entity_id
_entity_poly.type
_entity_poly.pdbx_seq_one_letter_code
_entity_poly.pdbx_strand_id
1 'polypeptide(L)' 'IKQADVQEILGEHFVGGIANNYRLVREAVDRGVPLHEIDPNANVVNDLKKIILPEESVATASKSKSLFGFGRGLLKRKAG' A
#
# COMPACT_ATOMS: atom_id res chain seq x y z
N ILE A 1 -11.23 -4.01 16.49
CA ILE A 1 -10.16 -3.12 16.99
C ILE A 1 -9.83 -2.14 15.88
N LYS A 2 -9.78 -0.84 16.17
CA LYS A 2 -9.39 0.16 15.18
C LYS A 2 -7.87 0.23 15.11
N GLN A 3 -7.35 0.62 13.94
CA GLN A 3 -5.91 0.79 13.77
C GLN A 3 -5.32 1.84 14.73
N ALA A 4 -6.09 2.89 15.05
CA ALA A 4 -5.71 3.93 15.99
C ALA A 4 -5.43 3.36 17.40
N ASP A 5 -6.30 2.46 17.88
CA ASP A 5 -6.15 1.83 19.20
C ASP A 5 -4.85 1.01 19.27
N VAL A 6 -4.50 0.33 18.16
CA VAL A 6 -3.27 -0.48 18.07
C VAL A 6 -2.03 0.42 18.02
N GLN A 7 -2.10 1.53 17.29
CA GLN A 7 -1.03 2.52 17.23
C GLN A 7 -0.78 3.15 18.61
N GLU A 8 -1.82 3.43 19.37
CA GLU A 8 -1.72 3.99 20.73
C GLU A 8 -1.01 3.02 21.68
N ILE A 9 -1.31 1.72 21.58
CA ILE A 9 -0.71 0.69 22.43
C ILE A 9 0.75 0.41 22.05
N LEU A 10 1.03 0.32 20.75
CA LEU A 10 2.35 -0.10 20.26
C LEU A 10 3.31 1.07 20.02
N GLY A 11 2.82 2.31 19.96
CA GLY A 11 3.64 3.51 19.83
C GLY A 11 4.57 3.44 18.61
N GLU A 12 5.86 3.69 18.84
CA GLU A 12 6.91 3.64 17.82
C GLU A 12 7.18 2.23 17.28
N HIS A 13 6.72 1.18 17.98
CA HIS A 13 6.87 -0.21 17.52
C HIS A 13 5.78 -0.63 16.54
N PHE A 14 4.76 0.21 16.30
CA PHE A 14 3.78 -0.08 15.26
C PHE A 14 4.37 0.21 13.88
N VAL A 15 4.82 -0.86 13.21
CA VAL A 15 5.45 -0.80 11.88
C VAL A 15 4.46 -0.96 10.72
N GLY A 16 3.19 -1.29 11.01
CA GLY A 16 2.15 -1.45 10.01
C GLY A 16 1.15 -2.57 10.34
N GLY A 17 0.16 -2.73 9.47
CA GLY A 17 -0.86 -3.76 9.57
C GLY A 17 -0.98 -4.56 8.28
N ILE A 18 -1.41 -5.81 8.40
CA ILE A 18 -1.62 -6.71 7.27
C ILE A 18 -3.12 -6.87 7.07
N ALA A 19 -3.61 -6.68 5.84
CA ALA A 19 -5.00 -6.95 5.51
C ALA A 19 -5.38 -8.40 5.82
N ASN A 20 -6.50 -8.60 6.51
CA ASN A 20 -7.01 -9.94 6.78
C ASN A 20 -7.73 -10.51 5.54
N ASN A 21 -6.98 -11.19 4.67
CA ASN A 21 -7.53 -11.93 3.53
C ASN A 21 -7.48 -13.44 3.81
N TYR A 22 -8.36 -13.90 4.70
CA TYR A 22 -8.39 -15.28 5.15
C TYR A 22 -8.54 -16.29 4.01
N ARG A 23 -9.40 -16.00 3.02
CA ARG A 23 -9.66 -16.90 1.89
C ARG A 23 -8.38 -17.20 1.11
N LEU A 24 -7.65 -16.14 0.74
CA LEU A 24 -6.40 -16.26 -0.02
C LEU A 24 -5.34 -17.03 0.78
N VAL A 25 -5.15 -16.65 2.06
CA VAL A 25 -4.14 -17.27 2.93
C VAL A 25 -4.47 -18.74 3.17
N ARG A 26 -5.74 -19.05 3.43
CA ARG A 26 -6.18 -20.42 3.67
C ARG A 26 -5.93 -21.29 2.45
N GLU A 27 -6.27 -20.80 1.26
CA GLU A 27 -6.08 -21.52 0.02
C GLU A 27 -4.59 -21.77 -0.29
N ALA A 28 -3.71 -20.79 -0.02
CA ALA A 28 -2.25 -20.94 -0.15
C ALA A 28 -1.70 -22.02 0.78
N VAL A 29 -2.14 -22.00 2.05
CA VAL A 29 -1.74 -22.99 3.05
C VAL A 29 -2.23 -24.39 2.67
N ASP A 30 -3.49 -24.51 2.26
CA ASP A 30 -4.09 -25.80 1.90
C ASP A 30 -3.42 -26.43 0.66
N ARG A 31 -3.01 -25.60 -0.29
CA ARG A 31 -2.30 -26.05 -1.51
C ARG A 31 -0.80 -26.20 -1.32
N GLY A 32 -0.22 -25.66 -0.23
CA GLY A 32 1.22 -25.63 -0.01
C GLY A 32 1.98 -24.75 -1.01
N VAL A 33 1.32 -23.71 -1.57
CA VAL A 33 1.89 -22.82 -2.57
C VAL A 33 2.00 -21.39 -2.04
N PRO A 34 2.94 -20.58 -2.54
CA PRO A 34 3.04 -19.18 -2.16
C PRO A 34 1.84 -18.35 -2.64
N LEU A 35 1.52 -17.28 -1.93
CA LEU A 35 0.34 -16.43 -2.18
C LEU A 35 0.26 -15.88 -3.62
N HIS A 36 1.41 -15.61 -4.24
CA HIS A 36 1.48 -15.04 -5.60
C HIS A 36 1.06 -16.03 -6.69
N GLU A 37 1.09 -17.33 -6.41
CA GLU A 37 0.59 -18.36 -7.33
C GLU A 37 -0.94 -18.43 -7.35
N ILE A 38 -1.61 -17.95 -6.29
CA ILE A 38 -3.08 -17.85 -6.22
C ILE A 38 -3.55 -16.48 -6.71
N ASP A 39 -2.91 -15.42 -6.22
CA ASP A 39 -3.18 -14.05 -6.62
C ASP A 39 -1.85 -13.28 -6.79
N PRO A 40 -1.44 -13.00 -8.04
CA PRO A 40 -0.23 -12.21 -8.32
C PRO A 40 -0.22 -10.83 -7.66
N ASN A 41 -1.40 -10.27 -7.35
CA ASN A 41 -1.59 -8.96 -6.72
C ASN A 41 -2.05 -9.06 -5.25
N ALA A 42 -1.74 -10.17 -4.58
CA ALA A 42 -2.08 -10.42 -3.18
C ALA A 42 -1.80 -9.20 -2.27
N ASN A 43 -2.87 -8.60 -1.75
CA ASN A 43 -2.79 -7.46 -0.83
C ASN A 43 -1.95 -7.76 0.42
N VAL A 44 -2.04 -8.99 0.94
CA VAL A 44 -1.23 -9.48 2.06
C VAL A 44 0.27 -9.34 1.79
N VAL A 45 0.71 -9.69 0.57
CA VAL A 45 2.13 -9.61 0.19
C VAL A 45 2.57 -8.16 0.10
N ASN A 46 1.72 -7.28 -0.42
CA ASN A 46 2.03 -5.85 -0.52
C ASN A 46 2.12 -5.19 0.86
N ASP A 47 1.27 -5.58 1.81
CA ASP A 47 1.33 -5.06 3.18
C ASP A 47 2.56 -5.58 3.93
N LEU A 48 2.92 -6.85 3.75
CA LEU A 48 4.17 -7.42 4.26
C LEU A 48 5.40 -6.67 3.74
N LYS A 49 5.42 -6.34 2.44
CA LYS A 49 6.52 -5.56 1.84
C LYS A 49 6.68 -4.20 2.50
N LYS A 50 5.58 -3.50 2.81
CA LYS A 50 5.65 -2.20 3.49
C LYS A 50 6.23 -2.30 4.91
N ILE A 51 5.94 -3.40 5.60
CA ILE A 51 6.45 -3.64 6.97
C ILE A 51 7.94 -3.98 6.95
N ILE A 52 8.37 -4.82 6.01
CA ILE A 52 9.76 -5.32 5.95
C ILE A 52 10.69 -4.29 5.28
N LEU A 53 10.20 -3.57 4.27
CA LEU A 53 10.96 -2.62 3.45
C LEU A 53 10.32 -1.23 3.50
N PRO A 54 10.32 -0.56 4.66
CA PRO A 54 9.65 0.73 4.82
C PRO A 54 10.23 1.82 3.89
N GLU A 55 11.55 1.83 3.67
CA GLU A 55 12.25 2.83 2.83
C GLU A 55 11.80 2.79 1.36
N GLU A 56 11.57 1.61 0.78
CA GLU A 56 11.11 1.46 -0.60
C GLU A 56 9.65 1.90 -0.79
N SER A 57 8.84 1.76 0.27
CA SER A 57 7.44 2.18 0.25
C SER A 57 7.29 3.71 0.17
N VAL A 58 8.18 4.46 0.81
CA VAL A 58 8.15 5.94 0.83
C VAL A 58 8.58 6.52 -0.53
N ALA A 59 9.54 5.88 -1.21
CA ALA A 59 10.07 6.33 -2.50
C ALA A 59 9.04 6.28 -3.64
N THR A 60 8.05 5.37 -3.58
CA THR A 60 7.01 5.23 -4.60
C THR A 60 5.87 6.24 -4.44
N ALA A 61 5.51 6.63 -3.21
CA ALA A 61 4.45 7.61 -2.94
C ALA A 61 4.81 9.04 -3.41
N SER A 62 6.09 9.41 -3.42
CA SER A 62 6.56 10.74 -3.82
C SER A 62 6.40 11.02 -5.32
N LYS A 63 6.56 10.01 -6.18
CA LYS A 63 6.55 10.19 -7.65
C LYS A 63 5.18 10.52 -8.24
N SER A 64 4.08 10.15 -7.57
CA SER A 64 2.72 10.32 -8.10
C SER A 64 2.21 11.77 -8.06
N LYS A 65 2.70 12.61 -7.14
CA LYS A 65 2.15 13.97 -6.95
C LYS A 65 2.72 15.02 -7.91
N SER A 66 3.85 14.74 -8.57
CA SER A 66 4.59 15.76 -9.33
C SER A 66 4.17 15.91 -10.81
N LEU A 67 3.44 14.95 -11.39
CA LEU A 67 3.23 14.94 -12.85
C LEU A 67 1.86 15.44 -13.33
N PHE A 68 0.91 15.71 -12.43
CA PHE A 68 -0.42 16.22 -12.79
C PHE A 68 -0.56 17.75 -12.77
N GLY A 69 0.48 18.49 -12.39
CA GLY A 69 0.42 19.95 -12.19
C GLY A 69 0.77 20.81 -13.41
N PHE A 70 1.44 20.27 -14.44
CA PHE A 70 2.05 21.10 -15.49
C PHE A 70 1.12 21.52 -16.64
N GLY A 71 -0.10 20.98 -16.73
CA GLY A 71 -0.99 21.20 -17.90
C GLY A 71 -2.06 22.29 -17.76
N ARG A 72 -2.32 22.82 -16.55
CA ARG A 72 -3.54 23.63 -16.30
C ARG A 72 -3.35 25.15 -16.37
N GLY A 73 -2.10 25.64 -16.50
CA GLY A 73 -1.78 27.07 -16.45
C GLY A 73 -1.83 27.84 -17.79
N LEU A 74 -1.99 27.15 -18.93
CA LEU A 74 -1.79 27.74 -20.27
C LEU A 74 -3.08 28.08 -21.04
N LEU A 75 -4.27 27.86 -20.47
CA LEU A 75 -5.56 28.10 -21.16
C LEU A 75 -6.41 29.22 -20.55
N LYS A 76 -5.80 30.32 -20.10
CA LYS A 76 -6.58 31.51 -19.70
C LYS A 76 -5.91 32.82 -20.06
N ARG A 77 -5.71 33.05 -21.37
CA ARG A 77 -5.55 34.39 -21.93
C ARG A 77 -5.98 34.35 -23.40
N LYS A 78 -7.20 34.83 -23.68
CA LYS A 78 -7.57 35.70 -24.81
C LYS A 78 -9.09 35.66 -25.05
N ALA A 79 -9.77 36.71 -24.61
CA ALA A 79 -10.96 37.25 -25.27
C ALA A 79 -10.96 38.75 -24.91
N GLY A 80 -10.53 39.55 -25.89
CA GLY A 80 -10.91 40.95 -26.01
C GLY A 80 -12.10 41.05 -26.94
#